data_AF-A0A968XS90-F1
#
_entry.id   AF-A0A968XS90-F1
#
_cell.length_a   1.000
_cell.length_b   1.000
_cell.length_c   1.000
_cell.angle_alpha   90.00
_cell.angle_beta   90.00
_cell.angle_gamma   90.00
#
_symmetry.space_group_name_H-M   'P 1'
#
loop_
_entity.id
_entity.type
_entity.pdbx_description
1 polymer ?
#
loop_
_entity_poly.entity_id
_entity_poly.type
_entity_poly.pdbx_seq_one_letter_code
_entity_poly.pdbx_strand_id
1 'polypeptide(L)'
;MPLNGSGVPKAQMPQDRSAYAVITRKAPIAQTLLSTHEAGVVLCGAHVLLAQAALELGSHVEGLFGLRDALAAELPFDYVLIDCPPSLNMLTLNALVSADAVLVPLQCGVYALEGISIMSRVLGQLRDAGVNPGLASQSTRRARTRSSGWIRDQMSPGLRSS
;
A
#
# COMPACT_ATOMS: atom_id res chain seq x y z
N MET A 1 -26.69 7.72 2.83
CA MET A 1 -25.42 7.67 3.60
C MET A 1 -24.28 8.02 2.65
N PRO A 2 -23.33 8.88 3.02
CA PRO A 2 -22.26 9.25 2.10
C PRO A 2 -21.35 8.05 1.84
N LEU A 3 -21.18 7.69 0.57
CA LEU A 3 -20.21 6.71 0.11
C LEU A 3 -18.85 7.42 -0.07
N ASN A 4 -17.74 6.70 0.02
CA ASN A 4 -16.46 7.21 -0.47
C ASN A 4 -16.44 7.17 -2.02
N GLY A 5 -15.40 7.71 -2.65
CA GLY A 5 -15.27 7.75 -4.11
C GLY A 5 -15.29 6.38 -4.81
N SER A 6 -15.25 5.27 -4.05
CA SER A 6 -15.30 3.89 -4.55
C SER A 6 -16.64 3.18 -4.27
N GLY A 7 -17.68 3.91 -3.83
CA GLY A 7 -19.00 3.32 -3.56
C GLY A 7 -19.15 2.57 -2.24
N VAL A 8 -18.13 2.58 -1.39
CA VAL A 8 -18.14 1.90 -0.09
C VAL A 8 -18.69 2.86 0.97
N PRO A 9 -19.62 2.43 1.84
CA PRO A 9 -20.16 3.29 2.89
C PRO A 9 -19.05 3.90 3.75
N LYS A 10 -19.05 5.23 3.94
CA LYS A 10 -18.18 5.91 4.94
C LYS A 10 -18.53 5.56 6.38
N ALA A 11 -19.59 4.78 6.62
CA ALA A 11 -19.88 4.22 7.93
C ALA A 11 -18.61 3.52 8.46
N GLN A 12 -18.35 3.62 9.77
CA GLN A 12 -17.17 3.02 10.39
C GLN A 12 -17.01 1.59 9.85
N MET A 13 -15.93 1.37 9.11
CA MET A 13 -15.57 0.05 8.61
C MET A 13 -15.62 -0.91 9.81
N PRO A 14 -16.17 -2.12 9.73
CA PRO A 14 -16.09 -3.04 10.85
C PRO A 14 -14.62 -3.38 11.12
N GLN A 15 -14.19 -3.33 12.38
CA GLN A 15 -12.80 -3.64 12.75
C GLN A 15 -12.35 -5.00 12.17
N ASP A 16 -13.23 -6.02 12.21
CA ASP A 16 -12.95 -7.39 11.80
C ASP A 16 -12.94 -7.59 10.28
N ARG A 17 -13.40 -6.59 9.51
CA ARG A 17 -13.41 -6.59 8.04
C ARG A 17 -12.66 -5.38 7.49
N SER A 18 -11.43 -5.19 7.97
CA SER A 18 -10.60 -4.06 7.61
C SER A 18 -9.12 -4.43 7.58
N ALA A 19 -8.30 -3.57 6.97
CA ALA A 19 -6.85 -3.67 6.99
C ALA A 19 -6.28 -3.71 8.42
N TYR A 20 -6.99 -3.16 9.42
CA TYR A 20 -6.62 -3.31 10.82
C TYR A 20 -6.62 -4.78 11.24
N ALA A 21 -7.72 -5.52 11.01
CA ALA A 21 -7.77 -6.95 11.35
C ALA A 21 -6.74 -7.78 10.58
N VAL A 22 -6.43 -7.42 9.34
CA VAL A 22 -5.39 -8.09 8.56
C VAL A 22 -4.02 -7.92 9.23
N ILE A 23 -3.63 -6.68 9.52
CA ILE A 23 -2.28 -6.37 9.98
C ILE A 23 -2.07 -6.73 11.46
N THR A 24 -3.07 -6.50 12.32
CA THR A 24 -2.93 -6.73 13.78
C THR A 24 -3.43 -8.09 14.23
N ARG A 25 -4.55 -8.58 13.68
CA ARG A 25 -5.20 -9.84 14.08
C ARG A 25 -4.86 -11.01 13.16
N LYS A 26 -4.03 -10.80 12.13
CA LYS A 26 -3.67 -11.82 11.12
C LYS A 26 -4.91 -12.42 10.44
N ALA A 27 -5.98 -11.64 10.29
CA ALA A 27 -7.17 -12.09 9.59
C ALA A 27 -6.86 -12.32 8.10
N PRO A 28 -7.40 -13.38 7.46
CA PRO A 28 -7.20 -13.62 6.03
C PRO A 28 -7.73 -12.44 5.21
N ILE A 29 -6.86 -11.81 4.41
CA ILE A 29 -7.21 -10.61 3.64
C ILE A 29 -8.44 -10.82 2.76
N ALA A 30 -8.60 -12.02 2.18
CA ALA A 30 -9.76 -12.40 1.36
C ALA A 30 -11.12 -12.19 2.04
N GLN A 31 -11.20 -12.30 3.37
CA GLN A 31 -12.44 -12.09 4.14
C GLN A 31 -12.76 -10.61 4.40
N THR A 32 -11.77 -9.75 4.20
CA THR A 32 -11.88 -8.30 4.43
C THR A 32 -12.18 -7.51 3.15
N LEU A 33 -12.17 -8.18 2.00
CA LEU A 33 -12.39 -7.55 0.70
C LEU A 33 -13.86 -7.14 0.51
N LEU A 34 -14.03 -5.97 -0.08
CA LEU A 34 -15.29 -5.34 -0.41
C LEU A 34 -15.34 -5.09 -1.90
N SER A 35 -16.47 -5.43 -2.53
CA SER A 35 -16.72 -5.07 -3.93
C SER A 35 -16.89 -3.55 -4.05
N THR A 36 -16.34 -2.98 -5.13
CA THR A 36 -16.55 -1.58 -5.51
C THR A 36 -17.51 -1.49 -6.70
N HIS A 37 -17.87 -0.28 -7.13
CA HIS A 37 -18.69 -0.11 -8.35
C HIS A 37 -17.89 -0.41 -9.62
N GLU A 38 -16.58 -0.29 -9.58
CA GLU A 38 -15.69 -0.58 -10.68
C GLU A 38 -15.45 -2.09 -10.83
N ALA A 39 -15.77 -2.62 -12.01
CA ALA A 39 -15.55 -4.02 -12.32
C ALA A 39 -14.06 -4.38 -12.24
N GLY A 40 -13.75 -5.49 -11.55
CA GLY A 40 -12.37 -5.94 -11.34
C GLY A 40 -11.62 -5.20 -10.24
N VAL A 41 -12.25 -4.26 -9.54
CA VAL A 41 -11.65 -3.55 -8.41
C VAL A 41 -12.34 -3.97 -7.11
N VAL A 42 -11.52 -4.46 -6.17
CA VAL A 42 -11.92 -4.75 -4.80
C VAL A 42 -11.13 -3.89 -3.83
N LEU A 43 -11.73 -3.60 -2.67
CA LEU A 43 -11.15 -2.74 -1.66
C LEU A 43 -11.02 -3.49 -0.34
N CYS A 44 -9.85 -3.42 0.29
CA CYS A 44 -9.70 -3.67 1.71
C CYS A 44 -9.81 -2.33 2.44
N GLY A 45 -10.84 -2.15 3.26
CA GLY A 45 -11.11 -0.88 3.93
C GLY A 45 -10.16 -0.59 5.09
N ALA A 46 -9.81 0.69 5.29
CA ALA A 46 -9.09 1.14 6.49
C ALA A 46 -10.05 1.29 7.70
N HIS A 47 -9.54 1.02 8.90
CA HIS A 47 -10.25 1.29 10.16
C HIS A 47 -9.59 2.43 10.92
N VAL A 48 -10.36 3.21 11.69
CA VAL A 48 -9.83 4.30 12.52
C VAL A 48 -8.76 3.82 13.53
N LEU A 49 -8.89 2.57 14.00
CA LEU A 49 -7.94 1.93 14.92
C LEU A 49 -6.56 1.68 14.30
N LEU A 50 -6.37 1.81 12.99
CA LEU A 50 -5.04 1.72 12.38
C LEU A 50 -4.06 2.73 12.97
N ALA A 51 -4.53 3.92 13.37
CA ALA A 51 -3.69 4.93 14.00
C ALA A 51 -3.08 4.43 15.33
N GLN A 52 -3.86 3.68 16.12
CA GLN A 52 -3.39 3.06 17.37
C GLN A 52 -2.54 1.81 17.09
N ALA A 53 -2.96 1.00 16.12
CA ALA A 53 -2.20 -0.17 15.67
C ALA A 53 -0.76 0.17 15.28
N ALA A 54 -0.53 1.33 14.66
CA ALA A 54 0.80 1.76 14.26
C ALA A 54 1.78 1.82 15.46
N LEU A 55 1.29 2.20 16.65
CA LEU A 55 2.08 2.23 17.87
C LEU A 55 2.30 0.82 18.42
N GLU A 56 1.24 0.02 18.48
CA GLU A 56 1.29 -1.37 18.96
C GLU A 56 2.23 -2.24 18.14
N LEU A 57 2.16 -2.16 16.80
CA LEU A 57 3.02 -2.90 15.89
C LEU A 57 4.50 -2.55 16.10
N GLY A 58 4.82 -1.34 16.53
CA GLY A 58 6.19 -0.89 16.75
C GLY A 58 6.85 -1.52 17.99
N SER A 59 6.08 -2.18 18.84
CA SER A 59 6.61 -2.82 20.06
C SER A 59 7.32 -4.16 19.80
N HIS A 60 7.10 -4.78 18.63
CA HIS A 60 7.69 -6.07 18.27
C HIS A 60 8.11 -6.11 16.80
N VAL A 61 9.21 -6.79 16.50
CA VAL A 61 9.75 -6.90 15.12
C VAL A 61 8.75 -7.56 14.16
N GLU A 62 7.98 -8.54 14.65
CA GLU A 62 6.93 -9.22 13.86
C GLU A 62 5.88 -8.25 13.30
N GLY A 63 5.65 -7.14 13.99
CA GLY A 63 4.71 -6.11 13.59
C GLY A 63 5.05 -5.46 12.24
N LEU A 64 6.27 -5.62 11.71
CA LEU A 64 6.67 -5.15 10.38
C LEU A 64 6.11 -5.99 9.24
N PHE A 65 5.74 -7.24 9.51
CA PHE A 65 5.47 -8.24 8.48
C PHE A 65 3.99 -8.56 8.30
N GLY A 66 3.11 -7.97 9.12
CA GLY A 66 1.69 -8.31 9.16
C GLY A 66 1.01 -8.23 7.79
N LEU A 67 1.26 -7.18 7.01
CA LEU A 67 0.70 -7.06 5.66
C LEU A 67 1.35 -8.04 4.66
N ARG A 68 2.65 -8.25 4.75
CA ARG A 68 3.40 -9.14 3.83
C ARG A 68 2.91 -10.57 3.98
N ASP A 69 2.76 -11.02 5.22
CA ASP A 69 2.32 -12.37 5.53
C ASP A 69 0.87 -12.59 5.08
N ALA A 70 0.02 -11.56 5.16
CA ALA A 70 -1.35 -11.62 4.64
C ALA A 70 -1.42 -11.66 3.09
N LEU A 71 -0.49 -10.98 2.42
CA LEU A 71 -0.38 -10.96 0.95
C LEU A 71 0.37 -12.17 0.38
N ALA A 72 1.02 -12.98 1.21
CA ALA A 72 1.67 -14.21 0.78
C ALA A 72 0.67 -15.31 0.36
N ALA A 73 -0.60 -15.17 0.73
CA ALA A 73 -1.67 -16.04 0.24
C ALA A 73 -1.86 -15.88 -1.27
N GLU A 74 -2.23 -16.94 -1.98
CA GLU A 74 -2.61 -16.84 -3.38
C GLU A 74 -3.92 -16.03 -3.50
N LEU A 75 -3.79 -14.79 -3.97
CA LEU A 75 -4.91 -13.91 -4.23
C LEU A 75 -5.20 -13.87 -5.74
N PRO A 76 -6.49 -13.81 -6.16
CA PRO A 76 -6.87 -13.77 -7.56
C PRO A 76 -6.73 -12.35 -8.15
N PHE A 77 -5.64 -11.65 -7.83
CA PHE A 77 -5.38 -10.27 -8.29
C PHE A 77 -4.04 -10.20 -9.01
N ASP A 78 -4.04 -9.53 -10.16
CA ASP A 78 -2.80 -9.26 -10.90
C ASP A 78 -1.95 -8.17 -10.21
N TYR A 79 -2.61 -7.25 -9.50
CA TYR A 79 -1.98 -6.10 -8.84
C TYR A 79 -2.64 -5.79 -7.50
N VAL A 80 -1.82 -5.35 -6.54
CA VAL A 80 -2.25 -4.82 -5.25
C VAL A 80 -1.70 -3.41 -5.10
N LEU A 81 -2.59 -2.44 -4.87
CA LEU A 81 -2.21 -1.07 -4.56
C LEU A 81 -2.38 -0.83 -3.06
N ILE A 82 -1.32 -0.36 -2.41
CA ILE A 82 -1.31 -0.05 -0.98
C ILE A 82 -1.23 1.46 -0.82
N ASP A 83 -2.33 2.08 -0.41
CA ASP A 83 -2.35 3.50 -0.07
C ASP A 83 -1.82 3.70 1.35
N CYS A 84 -0.74 4.46 1.47
CA CYS A 84 -0.02 4.65 2.74
C CYS A 84 -0.37 6.02 3.34
N PRO A 85 -0.44 6.13 4.67
CA PRO A 85 -0.55 7.44 5.32
C PRO A 85 0.70 8.29 5.02
N PRO A 86 0.58 9.64 5.05
CA PRO A 86 1.70 10.54 4.75
C PRO A 86 2.85 10.47 5.77
N SER A 87 2.61 9.87 6.94
CA SER A 87 3.59 9.72 8.01
C SER A 87 4.40 8.44 7.83
N LEU A 88 5.72 8.53 7.99
CA LEU A 88 6.57 7.35 8.07
C LEU A 88 6.43 6.69 9.44
N ASN A 89 5.61 5.66 9.54
CA ASN A 89 5.38 4.87 10.75
C ASN A 89 5.29 3.36 10.41
N MET A 90 4.88 2.53 11.37
CA MET A 90 4.75 1.09 11.16
C MET A 90 3.80 0.68 10.05
N LEU A 91 2.76 1.47 9.74
CA LEU A 91 1.86 1.17 8.61
C LEU A 91 2.58 1.35 7.28
N THR A 92 3.32 2.46 7.14
CA THR A 92 4.15 2.74 5.97
C THR A 92 5.27 1.72 5.83
N LEU A 93 5.91 1.32 6.94
CA LEU A 93 6.92 0.24 6.91
C LEU A 93 6.32 -1.12 6.52
N ASN A 94 5.13 -1.48 7.03
CA ASN A 94 4.42 -2.69 6.60
C ASN A 94 4.17 -2.68 5.09
N ALA A 95 3.70 -1.55 4.56
CA ALA A 95 3.49 -1.40 3.12
C ALA A 95 4.79 -1.56 2.33
N LEU A 96 5.87 -0.89 2.73
CA LEU A 96 7.17 -0.99 2.08
C LEU A 96 7.76 -2.40 2.14
N VAL A 97 7.61 -3.10 3.27
CA VAL A 97 8.08 -4.48 3.44
C VAL A 97 7.28 -5.48 2.59
N SER A 98 6.02 -5.14 2.29
CA SER A 98 5.12 -5.98 1.49
C SER A 98 5.17 -5.68 -0.01
N ALA A 99 5.69 -4.51 -0.40
CA ALA A 99 5.64 -4.03 -1.77
C ALA A 99 6.78 -4.60 -2.64
N ASP A 100 6.47 -4.83 -3.91
CA ASP A 100 7.48 -5.11 -4.94
C ASP A 100 8.12 -3.82 -5.49
N ALA A 101 7.33 -2.75 -5.54
CA ALA A 101 7.72 -1.45 -6.07
C ALA A 101 7.00 -0.33 -5.32
N VAL A 102 7.61 0.85 -5.28
CA VAL A 102 7.08 2.04 -4.58
C VAL A 102 6.92 3.18 -5.58
N LEU A 103 5.74 3.79 -5.57
CA LEU A 103 5.47 5.03 -6.29
C LEU A 103 5.56 6.20 -5.31
N VAL A 104 6.46 7.15 -5.56
CA VAL A 104 6.60 8.38 -4.77
C VAL A 104 6.11 9.55 -5.64
N PRO A 105 4.90 10.08 -5.41
CA PRO A 105 4.42 11.24 -6.16
C PRO A 105 5.25 12.47 -5.75
N LEU A 106 5.94 13.07 -6.72
CA LEU A 106 6.76 14.26 -6.49
C LEU A 106 6.00 15.52 -6.83
N GLN A 107 5.75 16.37 -5.84
CA GLN A 107 5.34 17.74 -6.07
C GLN A 107 6.56 18.65 -6.00
N CYS A 108 6.85 19.38 -7.08
CA CYS A 108 8.02 20.25 -7.16
C CYS A 108 7.88 21.40 -6.15
N GLY A 109 8.72 21.38 -5.11
CA GLY A 109 8.76 22.38 -4.04
C GLY A 109 10.04 22.22 -3.22
N VAL A 110 10.34 23.21 -2.38
CA VAL A 110 11.62 23.30 -1.66
C VAL A 110 11.89 22.10 -0.74
N TYR A 111 10.83 21.40 -0.29
CA TYR A 111 10.90 20.21 0.56
C TYR A 111 10.88 18.86 -0.20
N ALA A 112 10.73 18.89 -1.53
CA ALA A 112 10.60 17.66 -2.33
C ALA A 112 11.89 16.84 -2.32
N LEU A 113 13.05 17.51 -2.41
CA LEU A 113 14.35 16.85 -2.41
C LEU A 113 14.67 16.20 -1.06
N GLU A 114 14.28 16.85 0.03
CA GLU A 114 14.47 16.32 1.38
C GLU A 114 13.63 15.07 1.62
N GLY A 115 12.35 15.09 1.22
CA GLY A 115 11.46 13.94 1.29
C GLY A 115 11.96 12.74 0.46
N ILE A 116 12.48 12.98 -0.74
CA ILE A 116 13.10 11.93 -1.57
C ILE A 116 14.33 11.33 -0.87
N SER A 117 15.18 12.16 -0.29
CA SER A 117 16.40 11.71 0.40
C SER A 117 16.05 10.82 1.60
N ILE A 118 15.06 11.23 2.41
CA ILE A 118 14.54 10.44 3.53
C ILE A 118 13.99 9.10 3.03
N MET A 119 13.15 9.12 2.00
CA MET A 119 12.57 7.88 1.47
C MET A 119 13.66 6.95 0.92
N SER A 120 14.61 7.46 0.15
CA SER A 120 15.74 6.69 -0.38
C SER A 120 16.56 6.02 0.74
N ARG A 121 16.82 6.77 1.83
CA ARG A 121 17.49 6.24 3.02
C ARG A 121 16.70 5.09 3.66
N VAL A 122 15.39 5.25 3.83
CA VAL A 122 14.51 4.22 4.42
C VAL A 122 14.50 2.96 3.56
N LEU A 123 14.35 3.11 2.24
CA LEU A 123 14.41 1.99 1.29
C LEU A 123 15.76 1.28 1.37
N GLY A 124 16.85 2.03 1.51
CA GLY A 124 18.19 1.50 1.74
C GLY A 124 18.26 0.67 3.01
N GLN A 125 17.80 1.22 4.14
CA GLN A 125 17.79 0.53 5.44
C GLN A 125 16.98 -0.77 5.40
N LEU A 126 15.81 -0.78 4.75
CA LEU A 126 14.98 -1.98 4.62
C LEU A 126 15.66 -3.08 3.78
N ARG A 127 16.38 -2.69 2.72
CA ARG A 127 17.15 -3.63 1.91
C ARG A 127 18.36 -4.18 2.68
N ASP A 128 19.11 -3.31 3.34
CA ASP A 128 20.34 -3.67 4.04
C ASP A 128 20.05 -4.55 5.27
N ALA A 129 18.90 -4.34 5.93
CA ALA A 129 18.40 -5.20 7.00
C ALA A 129 17.82 -6.54 6.50
N GLY A 130 17.76 -6.77 5.19
CA GLY A 130 17.25 -8.02 4.60
C GLY A 130 15.74 -8.23 4.77
N VAL A 131 14.99 -7.21 5.21
CA VAL A 131 13.54 -7.32 5.46
C VAL A 131 12.70 -7.20 4.19
N ASN A 132 13.19 -6.45 3.19
CA ASN A 132 12.68 -6.50 1.81
C ASN A 132 13.81 -6.22 0.80
N PRO A 133 14.67 -7.22 0.48
CA PRO A 133 15.74 -7.06 -0.49
C PRO A 133 15.22 -6.95 -1.94
N GLY A 134 13.94 -7.28 -2.15
CA GLY A 134 13.25 -7.21 -3.45
C GLY A 134 12.88 -5.80 -3.88
N LEU A 135 12.71 -4.89 -2.91
CA LEU A 135 12.16 -3.55 -3.08
C LEU A 135 13.01 -2.68 -4.02
N ALA A 136 12.48 -2.42 -5.21
CA ALA A 136 13.14 -1.55 -6.19
C ALA A 136 12.65 -0.10 -6.04
N SER A 137 13.58 0.86 -5.92
CA SER A 137 13.27 2.30 -5.79
C SER A 137 12.78 2.96 -7.08
N GLN A 138 12.86 2.28 -8.23
CA GLN A 138 12.13 2.57 -9.46
C GLN A 138 12.37 1.46 -10.51
N SER A 139 11.26 0.89 -11.01
CA SER A 139 11.07 0.15 -12.28
C SER A 139 12.20 -0.75 -12.81
N THR A 140 12.28 -2.02 -12.39
CA THR A 140 12.58 -3.20 -13.26
C THR A 140 12.65 -4.50 -12.43
N ARG A 141 11.54 -4.91 -11.82
CA ARG A 141 11.28 -6.35 -11.70
C ARG A 141 10.12 -6.67 -12.62
N ARG A 142 10.33 -7.69 -13.44
CA ARG A 142 9.36 -8.23 -14.38
C ARG A 142 8.18 -8.74 -13.54
N ALA A 143 7.21 -7.86 -13.28
CA ALA A 143 5.87 -8.27 -12.88
C ALA A 143 5.49 -9.41 -13.82
N ARG A 144 5.01 -10.54 -13.26
CA ARG A 144 4.48 -11.64 -14.05
C ARG A 144 3.57 -11.03 -15.11
N THR A 145 4.05 -11.07 -16.35
CA THR A 145 3.55 -10.20 -17.41
C THR A 145 2.24 -10.76 -17.92
N ARG A 146 1.14 -10.06 -17.65
CA ARG A 146 0.12 -9.84 -18.68
C ARG A 146 -0.23 -8.34 -18.74
N SER A 147 0.15 -7.76 -19.89
CA SER A 147 -0.10 -6.41 -20.40
C SER A 147 0.41 -5.20 -19.60
N SER A 148 1.55 -4.69 -20.05
CA SER A 148 2.36 -3.58 -19.55
C SER A 148 1.94 -2.17 -20.04
N GLY A 149 0.64 -1.88 -20.16
CA GLY A 149 0.16 -0.61 -20.74
C GLY A 149 -0.31 0.46 -19.75
N TRP A 150 -0.79 0.07 -18.57
CA TRP A 150 -1.76 0.88 -17.82
C TRP A 150 -1.19 2.09 -17.07
N ILE A 151 0.00 1.98 -16.46
CA ILE A 151 0.60 3.09 -15.69
C ILE A 151 0.93 4.29 -16.59
N ARG A 152 1.26 4.05 -17.86
CA ARG A 152 1.57 5.09 -18.82
C ARG A 152 0.32 5.83 -19.31
N ASP A 153 -0.81 5.14 -19.37
CA ASP A 153 -2.08 5.71 -19.82
C ASP A 153 -2.79 6.53 -18.72
N GLN A 154 -2.58 6.21 -17.43
CA GLN A 154 -3.20 6.97 -16.32
C GLN A 154 -2.42 8.20 -15.84
N MET A 155 -1.09 8.24 -16.00
CA MET A 155 -0.27 9.38 -15.51
C MET A 155 -0.12 10.53 -16.52
N SER A 156 -0.74 10.45 -17.70
CA SER A 156 -0.72 11.55 -18.67
C SER A 156 -2.11 11.85 -19.28
N PRO A 157 -3.04 12.47 -18.53
CA PRO A 157 -4.27 13.01 -19.15
C PRO A 157 -4.04 14.32 -19.93
N GLY A 158 -2.81 14.84 -20.06
CA GLY A 158 -2.60 16.26 -20.42
C GLY A 158 -1.59 16.63 -21.51
N LEU A 159 -1.00 15.69 -22.26
CA LEU A 159 0.03 16.01 -23.27
C LEU A 159 -0.37 15.60 -24.71
N ARG A 160 -1.62 15.90 -25.08
CA ARG A 160 -2.04 15.94 -26.49
C ARG A 160 -2.97 17.13 -26.74
N SER A 161 -2.37 18.30 -26.97
CA SER A 161 -2.90 19.30 -27.91
C SER A 161 -1.92 20.47 -28.05
N SER A 162 -1.00 20.37 -29.00
CA SER A 162 -0.65 21.39 -30.01
C SER A 162 0.43 20.82 -30.91
#